data_AF-A0A6V8D9D1-F1
#
_entry.id   AF-A0A6V8D9D1-F1
#
_cell.length_a   1.000
_cell.length_b   1.000
_cell.length_c   1.000
_cell.angle_alpha   90.00
_cell.angle_beta   90.00
_cell.angle_gamma   90.00
#
_symmetry.space_group_name_H-M   'P 1'
#
loop_
_entity.id
_entity.type
_entity.pdbx_description
1 polymer ?
#
loop_
_entity_poly.entity_id
_entity_poly.type
_entity_poly.pdbx_seq_one_letter_code
_entity_poly.pdbx_strand_id
1 'polypeptide(L)'
;METQIAGEQGWKLDPLNATFLTGIPILAAIGMVWYTMNYGVSSVELGIFGFMYIACGLSITAGYHRLFSHRTHKATWPLRLFYALFGAGAFQNSAIKWCSDHRRHHLVTDSEEDPYSVVKGFFWAHIGWVMVSQEEAVVEKVDDLQNDPILAFQDRHIFLLGFLVGMILPGVAGWYFLGGVAGFLGGFIWGGLFRIVIVHHATFLINSAAHTWGTQPYSTANTSKDSPLLSLFTYGEGYHNFHHTFQADYRNGHKWHHWDPTKWWIRGFSFIKVT
;
A
#
# COMPACT_ATOMS: atom_id res chain seq x y z
N MET A 1 -24.17 12.85 -41.38
CA MET A 1 -24.07 12.02 -40.16
C MET A 1 -22.58 11.82 -39.94
N GLU A 2 -21.94 12.81 -39.32
CA GLU A 2 -20.51 12.75 -39.00
C GLU A 2 -20.32 11.82 -37.81
N THR A 3 -19.66 10.70 -38.05
CA THR A 3 -19.06 9.86 -37.02
C THR A 3 -18.05 10.70 -36.25
N GLN A 4 -18.40 11.10 -35.03
CA GLN A 4 -17.42 11.51 -34.03
C GLN A 4 -16.50 10.33 -33.77
N ILE A 5 -15.32 10.36 -34.37
CA ILE A 5 -14.17 9.58 -33.92
C ILE A 5 -13.89 10.12 -32.52
N ALA A 6 -14.19 9.33 -31.49
CA ALA A 6 -13.71 9.60 -30.15
C ALA A 6 -12.18 9.70 -30.25
N GLY A 7 -11.67 10.93 -30.18
CA GLY A 7 -10.24 11.17 -30.24
C GLY A 7 -9.58 10.38 -29.11
N GLU A 8 -8.48 9.70 -29.43
CA GLU A 8 -7.55 9.15 -28.45
C GLU A 8 -7.13 10.30 -27.52
N GLN A 9 -7.83 10.45 -26.39
CA GLN A 9 -7.34 11.29 -25.32
C GLN A 9 -6.11 10.56 -24.76
N GLY A 10 -4.94 10.96 -25.24
CA GLY A 10 -3.66 10.44 -24.73
C GLY A 10 -3.55 10.62 -23.22
N TRP A 11 -2.73 9.79 -22.58
CA TRP A 11 -2.51 9.82 -21.14
C TRP A 11 -2.06 11.21 -20.67
N LYS A 12 -2.86 11.84 -19.81
CA LYS A 12 -2.54 13.12 -19.16
C LYS A 12 -1.93 12.84 -17.80
N LEU A 13 -0.72 13.34 -17.53
CA LEU A 13 -0.11 13.18 -16.21
C LEU A 13 -0.91 13.94 -15.14
N ASP A 14 -1.11 13.32 -13.98
CA ASP A 14 -1.47 14.00 -12.74
C ASP A 14 -0.18 14.62 -12.16
N PRO A 15 -0.03 15.97 -12.16
CA PRO A 15 1.21 16.61 -11.74
C PRO A 15 1.54 16.36 -10.26
N LEU A 16 0.52 16.23 -9.40
CA LEU A 16 0.70 16.00 -7.96
C LEU A 16 1.26 14.60 -7.74
N ASN A 17 0.60 13.58 -8.29
CA ASN A 17 1.04 12.20 -8.13
C ASN A 17 2.39 11.96 -8.83
N ALA A 18 2.58 12.47 -10.04
CA ALA A 18 3.83 12.32 -10.77
C ALA A 18 5.00 12.96 -10.02
N THR A 19 4.81 14.17 -9.49
CA THR A 19 5.86 14.87 -8.71
C THR A 19 6.13 14.16 -7.38
N PHE A 20 5.10 13.66 -6.70
CA PHE A 20 5.27 12.92 -5.45
C PHE A 20 6.02 11.60 -5.67
N LEU A 21 5.58 10.79 -6.63
CA LEU A 21 6.13 9.47 -6.92
C LEU A 21 7.54 9.50 -7.53
N THR A 22 7.93 10.60 -8.18
CA THR A 22 9.30 10.78 -8.69
C THR A 22 10.20 11.55 -7.73
N GLY A 23 9.67 12.56 -7.05
CA GLY A 23 10.41 13.41 -6.14
C GLY A 23 10.80 12.72 -4.84
N ILE A 24 9.89 11.94 -4.23
CA ILE A 24 10.18 11.26 -2.95
C ILE A 24 11.35 10.27 -3.07
N PRO A 25 11.44 9.40 -4.11
CA PRO A 25 12.62 8.55 -4.30
C PRO A 25 13.93 9.33 -4.43
N ILE A 26 13.93 10.44 -5.17
CA ILE A 26 15.12 11.29 -5.36
C ILE A 26 15.53 11.92 -4.02
N LEU A 27 14.57 12.49 -3.29
CA LEU A 27 14.81 13.08 -1.97
C LEU A 27 15.26 12.05 -0.94
N ALA A 28 14.68 10.85 -0.96
CA ALA A 28 15.10 9.74 -0.12
C ALA A 28 16.55 9.34 -0.42
N ALA A 29 16.91 9.15 -1.69
CA ALA A 29 18.26 8.77 -2.09
C ALA A 29 19.31 9.82 -1.69
N ILE A 30 19.06 11.08 -2.05
CA ILE A 30 19.96 12.20 -1.69
C ILE A 30 20.05 12.35 -0.18
N GLY A 31 18.91 12.33 0.52
CA GLY A 31 18.84 12.46 1.97
C GLY A 31 19.57 11.34 2.69
N MET A 32 19.40 10.09 2.28
CA MET A 32 20.10 8.94 2.86
C MET A 32 21.62 9.06 2.69
N VAL A 33 22.10 9.37 1.47
CA VAL A 33 23.54 9.52 1.21
C VAL A 33 24.10 10.67 2.04
N TRP A 34 23.48 11.85 1.97
CA TRP A 34 23.91 13.03 2.72
C TRP A 34 23.92 12.77 4.24
N TYR A 35 22.84 12.22 4.79
CA TYR A 35 22.74 11.95 6.22
C TYR A 35 23.81 10.95 6.67
N THR A 36 23.96 9.84 5.94
CA THR A 36 24.93 8.79 6.27
C THR A 36 26.36 9.32 6.23
N MET A 37 26.70 10.17 5.27
CA MET A 37 28.04 10.76 5.16
C MET A 37 28.36 11.76 6.28
N ASN A 38 27.36 12.45 6.82
CA ASN A 38 27.57 13.51 7.83
C ASN A 38 27.41 13.00 9.27
N TYR A 39 26.50 12.04 9.51
CA TYR A 39 26.11 11.60 10.86
C TYR A 39 26.30 10.10 11.09
N GLY A 40 26.54 9.32 10.04
CA GLY A 40 26.49 7.85 10.11
C GLY A 40 25.06 7.32 10.20
N VAL A 41 24.94 5.99 10.32
CA VAL A 41 23.65 5.30 10.54
C VAL A 41 23.83 4.31 11.67
N SER A 42 22.92 4.33 12.63
CA SER A 42 22.93 3.40 13.76
C SER A 42 21.78 2.39 13.64
N SER A 43 21.71 1.46 14.59
CA SER A 43 20.58 0.53 14.72
C SER A 43 19.26 1.22 15.05
N VAL A 44 19.28 2.46 15.57
CA VAL A 44 18.07 3.21 15.94
C VAL A 44 17.31 3.68 14.70
N GLU A 45 17.98 4.26 13.70
CA GLU A 45 17.36 4.63 12.43
C GLU A 45 16.76 3.41 11.72
N LEU A 46 17.51 2.30 11.72
CA LEU A 46 17.04 1.03 11.15
C LEU A 46 15.84 0.46 11.93
N GLY A 47 15.81 0.63 13.26
CA GLY A 47 14.69 0.25 14.10
C GLY A 47 13.43 1.10 13.84
N ILE A 48 13.59 2.42 13.69
CA ILE A 48 12.49 3.33 13.31
C ILE A 48 11.97 2.97 11.92
N PHE A 49 12.86 2.78 10.95
CA PHE A 49 12.51 2.29 9.62
C PHE A 49 11.73 0.96 9.70
N GLY A 50 12.26 -0.03 10.42
CA GLY A 50 11.64 -1.35 10.55
C GLY A 50 10.24 -1.29 11.17
N PHE A 51 10.07 -0.52 12.24
CA PHE A 51 8.76 -0.31 12.86
C PHE A 51 7.77 0.36 11.89
N MET A 52 8.16 1.47 11.26
CA MET A 52 7.29 2.19 10.33
C MET A 52 6.97 1.35 9.09
N TYR A 53 7.94 0.60 8.58
CA TYR A 53 7.76 -0.32 7.46
C TYR A 53 6.67 -1.35 7.79
N ILE A 54 6.81 -2.05 8.92
CA ILE A 54 5.86 -3.07 9.38
C ILE A 54 4.48 -2.45 9.68
N ALA A 55 4.43 -1.33 10.40
CA ALA A 55 3.16 -0.71 10.80
C ALA A 55 2.35 -0.22 9.59
N CYS A 56 3.00 0.46 8.65
CA CYS A 56 2.36 0.92 7.42
C CYS A 56 2.02 -0.26 6.48
N GLY A 57 2.93 -1.22 6.31
CA GLY A 57 2.71 -2.40 5.49
C GLY A 57 1.53 -3.23 5.96
N LEU A 58 1.47 -3.57 7.26
CA LEU A 58 0.34 -4.30 7.85
C LEU A 58 -0.96 -3.50 7.82
N SER A 59 -0.91 -2.17 7.86
CA SER A 59 -2.12 -1.35 7.71
C SER A 59 -2.70 -1.43 6.30
N ILE A 60 -1.85 -1.59 5.27
CA ILE A 60 -2.32 -1.90 3.92
C ILE A 60 -2.82 -3.34 3.83
N THR A 61 -2.05 -4.34 4.28
CA THR A 61 -2.40 -5.74 4.06
C THR A 61 -3.47 -6.27 5.02
N ALA A 62 -3.29 -6.13 6.34
CA ALA A 62 -4.30 -6.56 7.31
C ALA A 62 -5.50 -5.60 7.33
N GLY A 63 -5.25 -4.30 7.24
CA GLY A 63 -6.28 -3.26 7.29
C GLY A 63 -7.02 -3.08 5.97
N TYR A 64 -6.45 -2.31 5.05
CA TYR A 64 -7.14 -1.90 3.83
C TYR A 64 -7.58 -3.10 2.99
N HIS A 65 -6.67 -4.03 2.75
CA HIS A 65 -6.91 -5.18 1.90
C HIS A 65 -7.83 -6.22 2.56
N ARG A 66 -7.36 -6.90 3.61
CA ARG A 66 -8.07 -8.07 4.13
C ARG A 66 -9.27 -7.72 5.01
N LEU A 67 -9.21 -6.65 5.81
CA LEU A 67 -10.31 -6.23 6.68
C LEU A 67 -11.33 -5.37 5.92
N PHE A 68 -10.91 -4.25 5.34
CA PHE A 68 -11.83 -3.27 4.77
C PHE A 68 -12.31 -3.66 3.38
N SER A 69 -11.44 -4.10 2.45
CA SER A 69 -11.89 -4.52 1.11
C SER A 69 -12.62 -5.84 1.13
N HIS A 70 -12.04 -6.88 1.75
CA HIS A 70 -12.55 -8.26 1.65
C HIS A 70 -13.33 -8.78 2.86
N ARG A 71 -13.38 -8.04 3.97
CA ARG A 71 -14.16 -8.40 5.18
C ARG A 71 -13.85 -9.80 5.72
N THR A 72 -12.58 -10.22 5.61
CA THR A 72 -12.14 -11.59 5.95
C THR A 72 -11.99 -11.85 7.45
N HIS A 73 -11.96 -10.78 8.25
CA HIS A 73 -11.93 -10.83 9.70
C HIS A 73 -12.65 -9.61 10.28
N LYS A 74 -12.78 -9.54 11.61
CA LYS A 74 -13.27 -8.35 12.33
C LYS A 74 -12.10 -7.75 13.09
N ALA A 75 -12.23 -6.50 13.51
CA ALA A 75 -11.24 -5.87 14.37
C ALA A 75 -11.91 -4.92 15.36
N THR A 76 -11.38 -4.86 16.58
CA THR A 76 -11.79 -3.85 17.56
C THR A 76 -11.40 -2.45 17.10
N TRP A 77 -12.07 -1.42 17.66
CA TRP A 77 -11.85 -0.03 17.24
C TRP A 77 -10.39 0.44 17.38
N PRO A 78 -9.57 0.05 18.39
CA PRO A 78 -8.19 0.51 18.47
C PRO A 78 -7.34 -0.02 17.32
N LEU A 79 -7.53 -1.27 16.92
CA LEU A 79 -6.81 -1.86 15.80
C LEU A 79 -7.25 -1.26 14.46
N ARG A 80 -8.54 -0.97 14.30
CA ARG A 80 -9.05 -0.22 13.14
C ARG A 80 -8.47 1.18 13.05
N LEU A 81 -8.38 1.88 14.18
CA LEU A 81 -7.75 3.21 14.24
C LEU A 81 -6.25 3.12 13.90
N PHE A 82 -5.54 2.11 14.41
CA PHE A 82 -4.15 1.84 14.05
C PHE A 82 -3.99 1.69 12.53
N TYR A 83 -4.82 0.85 11.89
CA TYR A 83 -4.80 0.67 10.44
C TYR A 83 -5.13 1.96 9.67
N ALA A 84 -6.08 2.77 10.16
CA ALA A 84 -6.41 4.04 9.54
C ALA A 84 -5.24 5.04 9.61
N LEU A 85 -4.57 5.16 10.75
CA LEU A 85 -3.48 6.11 10.95
C LEU A 85 -2.21 5.71 10.18
N PHE A 86 -1.74 4.48 10.34
CA PHE A 86 -0.54 4.01 9.66
C PHE A 86 -0.77 3.71 8.18
N GLY A 87 -1.99 3.37 7.78
CA GLY A 87 -2.39 3.29 6.37
C GLY A 87 -2.34 4.66 5.69
N ALA A 88 -2.79 5.73 6.36
CA ALA A 88 -2.61 7.10 5.86
C ALA A 88 -1.11 7.44 5.71
N GLY A 89 -0.28 7.02 6.69
CA GLY A 89 1.17 7.16 6.64
C GLY A 89 1.85 6.40 5.49
N ALA A 90 1.17 5.48 4.81
CA ALA A 90 1.67 4.79 3.62
C ALA A 90 1.53 5.60 2.32
N PHE A 91 0.76 6.71 2.32
CA PHE A 91 0.51 7.54 1.14
C PHE A 91 -0.02 6.76 -0.07
N GLN A 92 -1.03 5.90 0.14
CA GLN A 92 -1.69 5.13 -0.91
C GLN A 92 -3.18 5.47 -1.02
N ASN A 93 -3.52 6.77 -0.97
CA ASN A 93 -4.89 7.28 -0.79
C ASN A 93 -5.55 6.89 0.55
N SER A 94 -6.74 7.42 0.78
CA SER A 94 -7.57 7.05 1.93
C SER A 94 -7.98 5.58 1.84
N ALA A 95 -8.32 4.99 2.99
CA ALA A 95 -8.83 3.63 3.05
C ALA A 95 -10.06 3.46 2.16
N ILE A 96 -10.97 4.44 2.14
CA ILE A 96 -12.20 4.41 1.33
C ILE A 96 -11.84 4.35 -0.17
N LYS A 97 -10.98 5.24 -0.66
CA LYS A 97 -10.59 5.27 -2.08
C LYS A 97 -9.82 4.00 -2.47
N TRP A 98 -8.85 3.59 -1.65
CA TRP A 98 -8.06 2.38 -1.89
C TRP A 98 -8.95 1.14 -1.97
N CYS A 99 -9.89 0.99 -1.03
CA CYS A 99 -10.81 -0.15 -1.02
C CYS A 99 -11.78 -0.12 -2.19
N SER A 100 -12.24 1.06 -2.62
CA SER A 100 -13.07 1.22 -3.82
C SER A 100 -12.34 0.72 -5.07
N ASP A 101 -11.10 1.18 -5.28
CA ASP A 101 -10.30 0.75 -6.43
C ASP A 101 -9.98 -0.74 -6.38
N HIS A 102 -9.67 -1.27 -5.19
CA HIS A 102 -9.39 -2.69 -4.99
C HIS A 102 -10.61 -3.58 -5.24
N ARG A 103 -11.79 -3.19 -4.72
CA ARG A 103 -13.05 -3.90 -4.99
C ARG A 103 -13.40 -3.86 -6.47
N ARG A 104 -13.15 -2.74 -7.17
CA ARG A 104 -13.32 -2.66 -8.64
C ARG A 104 -12.34 -3.59 -9.34
N HIS A 105 -11.06 -3.56 -8.99
CA HIS A 105 -10.04 -4.44 -9.56
C HIS A 105 -10.44 -5.92 -9.50
N HIS A 106 -11.00 -6.41 -8.38
CA HIS A 106 -11.48 -7.80 -8.29
C HIS A 106 -12.71 -8.11 -9.15
N LEU A 107 -13.55 -7.12 -9.44
CA LEU A 107 -14.76 -7.31 -10.26
C LEU A 107 -14.45 -7.35 -11.75
N VAL A 108 -13.46 -6.59 -12.19
CA VAL A 108 -13.16 -6.39 -13.61
C VAL A 108 -11.68 -6.66 -13.95
N THR A 109 -11.01 -7.52 -13.17
CA THR A 109 -9.58 -7.85 -13.31
C THR A 109 -9.20 -8.11 -14.76
N ASP A 110 -8.07 -7.57 -15.20
CA ASP A 110 -7.52 -7.71 -16.57
C ASP A 110 -8.38 -7.09 -17.69
N SER A 111 -9.42 -6.34 -17.36
CA SER A 111 -10.18 -5.57 -18.35
C SER A 111 -9.64 -4.14 -18.52
N GLU A 112 -10.21 -3.39 -19.46
CA GLU A 112 -9.93 -1.97 -19.62
C GLU A 112 -10.44 -1.11 -18.44
N GLU A 113 -11.46 -1.59 -17.72
CA GLU A 113 -12.06 -0.92 -16.56
C GLU A 113 -11.24 -1.14 -15.26
N ASP A 114 -10.31 -2.09 -15.27
CA ASP A 114 -9.38 -2.32 -14.17
C ASP A 114 -8.36 -1.17 -14.10
N PRO A 115 -8.32 -0.41 -12.98
CA PRO A 115 -7.49 0.79 -12.85
C PRO A 115 -6.01 0.52 -13.10
N TYR A 116 -5.51 -0.64 -12.70
CA TYR A 116 -4.09 -1.00 -12.77
C TYR A 116 -3.87 -2.33 -13.50
N SER A 117 -4.71 -2.59 -14.50
CA SER A 117 -4.63 -3.76 -15.37
C SER A 117 -3.22 -3.96 -15.95
N VAL A 118 -2.66 -5.16 -15.77
CA VAL A 118 -1.38 -5.55 -16.38
C VAL A 118 -1.48 -5.63 -17.91
N VAL A 119 -2.69 -5.74 -18.47
CA VAL A 119 -2.93 -5.81 -19.91
C VAL A 119 -2.49 -4.51 -20.61
N LYS A 120 -2.51 -3.38 -19.90
CA LYS A 120 -1.97 -2.08 -20.35
C LYS A 120 -0.44 -1.99 -20.25
N GLY A 121 0.21 -3.04 -19.76
CA GLY A 121 1.66 -3.19 -19.65
C GLY A 121 2.19 -3.17 -18.21
N PHE A 122 3.35 -3.80 -18.01
CA PHE A 122 3.98 -3.93 -16.68
C PHE A 122 4.19 -2.57 -15.98
N PHE A 123 4.69 -1.57 -16.70
CA PHE A 123 4.98 -0.25 -16.12
C PHE A 123 3.68 0.51 -15.79
N TRP A 124 2.63 0.32 -16.60
CA TRP A 124 1.30 0.85 -16.30
C TRP A 124 0.81 0.32 -14.96
N ALA A 125 0.75 -1.02 -14.81
CA ALA A 125 0.29 -1.68 -13.58
C ALA A 125 1.18 -1.37 -12.37
N HIS A 126 2.48 -1.18 -12.58
CA HIS A 126 3.41 -0.88 -11.49
C HIS A 126 3.21 0.55 -10.96
N ILE A 127 3.26 1.56 -11.83
CA ILE A 127 3.28 2.97 -11.36
C ILE A 127 2.55 3.93 -12.30
N GLY A 128 2.43 3.59 -13.58
CA GLY A 128 1.82 4.47 -14.59
C GLY A 128 0.38 4.85 -14.26
N TRP A 129 -0.42 3.91 -13.77
CA TRP A 129 -1.84 4.15 -13.45
C TRP A 129 -2.08 5.22 -12.37
N VAL A 130 -1.10 5.45 -11.49
CA VAL A 130 -1.16 6.48 -10.44
C VAL A 130 -0.69 7.83 -10.96
N MET A 131 0.27 7.84 -11.88
CA MET A 131 0.84 9.06 -12.46
C MET A 131 -0.06 9.68 -13.52
N VAL A 132 -1.05 8.96 -14.04
CA VAL A 132 -1.97 9.43 -15.08
C VAL A 132 -3.31 9.80 -14.46
N SER A 133 -3.82 10.98 -14.82
CA SER A 133 -5.14 11.46 -14.42
C SER A 133 -6.22 10.52 -14.96
N GLN A 134 -7.12 10.04 -14.10
CA GLN A 134 -8.32 9.32 -14.52
C GLN A 134 -9.49 10.30 -14.64
N GLU A 135 -10.37 10.13 -15.63
CA GLU A 135 -11.39 11.13 -15.99
C GLU A 135 -12.44 11.42 -14.89
N GLU A 136 -12.48 10.66 -13.80
CA GLU A 136 -13.01 11.08 -12.50
C GLU A 136 -12.58 10.07 -11.43
N ALA A 137 -12.32 10.52 -10.20
CA ALA A 137 -12.01 9.62 -9.09
C ALA A 137 -13.27 8.89 -8.62
N VAL A 138 -13.61 7.77 -9.27
CA VAL A 138 -14.80 6.98 -8.91
C VAL A 138 -14.61 6.32 -7.54
N VAL A 139 -15.51 6.63 -6.61
CA VAL A 139 -15.68 5.94 -5.32
C VAL A 139 -17.01 5.21 -5.36
N GLU A 140 -16.97 3.89 -5.42
CA GLU A 140 -18.15 3.04 -5.56
C GLU A 140 -18.05 1.79 -4.69
N LYS A 141 -19.19 1.16 -4.40
CA LYS A 141 -19.26 -0.14 -3.72
C LYS A 141 -18.55 -0.15 -2.36
N VAL A 142 -18.56 0.97 -1.63
CA VAL A 142 -17.91 1.16 -0.33
C VAL A 142 -18.77 1.89 0.70
N ASP A 143 -20.10 1.87 0.56
CA ASP A 143 -21.04 2.53 1.48
C ASP A 143 -20.82 2.08 2.94
N ASP A 144 -20.43 0.82 3.16
CA ASP A 144 -20.06 0.30 4.48
C ASP A 144 -18.86 1.01 5.10
N LEU A 145 -17.89 1.43 4.28
CA LEU A 145 -16.68 2.13 4.72
C LEU A 145 -16.91 3.64 4.85
N GLN A 146 -17.77 4.22 4.01
CA GLN A 146 -18.16 5.64 4.11
C GLN A 146 -18.93 5.93 5.39
N ASN A 147 -19.73 4.96 5.86
CA ASN A 147 -20.47 5.06 7.12
C ASN A 147 -19.63 4.75 8.37
N ASP A 148 -18.36 4.33 8.21
CA ASP A 148 -17.44 4.11 9.31
C ASP A 148 -16.84 5.45 9.80
N PRO A 149 -17.09 5.89 11.04
CA PRO A 149 -16.60 7.17 11.53
C PRO A 149 -15.07 7.28 11.56
N ILE A 150 -14.34 6.16 11.76
CA ILE A 150 -12.88 6.16 11.76
C ILE A 150 -12.36 6.42 10.34
N LEU A 151 -12.93 5.73 9.35
CA LEU A 151 -12.50 5.84 7.96
C LEU A 151 -12.95 7.16 7.33
N ALA A 152 -14.15 7.65 7.67
CA ALA A 152 -14.61 8.98 7.26
C ALA A 152 -13.74 10.10 7.86
N PHE A 153 -13.30 9.96 9.12
CA PHE A 153 -12.34 10.88 9.73
C PHE A 153 -11.00 10.84 8.99
N GLN A 154 -10.51 9.65 8.69
CA GLN A 154 -9.24 9.47 7.99
C GLN A 154 -9.28 10.06 6.58
N ASP A 155 -10.33 9.79 5.82
CA ASP A 155 -10.53 10.29 4.46
C ASP A 155 -10.52 11.83 4.43
N ARG A 156 -11.26 12.47 5.35
CA ARG A 156 -11.30 13.94 5.48
C ARG A 156 -9.94 14.57 5.79
N HIS A 157 -9.06 13.85 6.49
CA HIS A 157 -7.77 14.38 6.96
C HIS A 157 -6.58 13.65 6.35
N ILE A 158 -6.76 12.98 5.20
CA ILE A 158 -5.80 12.01 4.66
C ILE A 158 -4.39 12.59 4.50
N PHE A 159 -4.26 13.79 3.94
CA PHE A 159 -2.97 14.45 3.75
C PHE A 159 -2.30 14.83 5.07
N LEU A 160 -3.07 15.34 6.03
CA LEU A 160 -2.55 15.73 7.34
C LEU A 160 -2.09 14.50 8.12
N LEU A 161 -2.91 13.44 8.17
CA LEU A 161 -2.56 12.19 8.84
C LEU A 161 -1.37 11.52 8.15
N GLY A 162 -1.33 11.49 6.82
CA GLY A 162 -0.21 10.97 6.05
C GLY A 162 1.09 11.71 6.38
N PHE A 163 1.07 13.04 6.42
CA PHE A 163 2.24 13.83 6.78
C PHE A 163 2.68 13.61 8.25
N LEU A 164 1.73 13.70 9.19
CA LEU A 164 2.04 13.57 10.61
C LEU A 164 2.52 12.17 10.99
N VAL A 165 1.81 11.12 10.56
CA VAL A 165 2.15 9.73 10.89
C VAL A 165 3.28 9.22 10.00
N GLY A 166 3.23 9.53 8.71
CA GLY A 166 4.15 8.98 7.74
C GLY A 166 5.54 9.63 7.75
N MET A 167 5.65 10.91 8.12
CA MET A 167 6.92 11.66 8.03
C MET A 167 7.34 12.28 9.36
N ILE A 168 6.43 12.97 10.06
CA ILE A 168 6.78 13.68 11.30
C ILE A 168 7.00 12.71 12.46
N LEU A 169 6.13 11.72 12.65
CA LEU A 169 6.25 10.73 13.72
C LEU A 169 7.63 10.02 13.74
N PRO A 170 8.14 9.45 12.62
CA PRO A 170 9.48 8.86 12.65
C PRO A 170 10.58 9.90 12.89
N GLY A 171 10.41 11.15 12.42
CA GLY A 171 11.32 12.24 12.77
C GLY A 171 11.33 12.54 14.28
N VAL A 172 10.16 12.64 14.92
CA VAL A 172 10.05 12.84 16.37
C VAL A 172 10.66 11.66 17.14
N ALA A 173 10.46 10.43 16.67
CA ALA A 173 11.12 9.26 17.25
C ALA A 173 12.65 9.37 17.15
N GLY A 174 13.17 9.76 15.98
CA GLY A 174 14.60 10.00 15.80
C GLY A 174 15.13 11.11 16.70
N TRP A 175 14.42 12.23 16.81
CA TRP A 175 14.77 13.31 17.73
C TRP A 175 14.85 12.83 19.19
N TYR A 176 13.89 12.01 19.62
CA TYR A 176 13.83 11.49 20.98
C TYR A 176 14.95 10.48 21.28
N PHE A 177 15.23 9.53 20.37
CA PHE A 177 16.17 8.43 20.60
C PHE A 177 17.62 8.76 20.22
N LEU A 178 17.85 9.61 19.22
CA LEU A 178 19.18 9.99 18.73
C LEU A 178 19.60 11.39 19.16
N GLY A 179 18.64 12.23 19.56
CA GLY A 179 18.88 13.58 20.04
C GLY A 179 19.00 14.62 18.94
N GLY A 180 18.44 15.81 19.22
CA GLY A 180 18.65 17.02 18.41
C GLY A 180 18.10 16.93 16.98
N VAL A 181 18.44 17.95 16.18
CA VAL A 181 17.97 18.07 14.80
C VAL A 181 18.52 16.94 13.91
N ALA A 182 19.75 16.49 14.16
CA ALA A 182 20.33 15.36 13.45
C ALA A 182 19.48 14.10 13.64
N GLY A 183 19.12 13.76 14.88
CA GLY A 183 18.23 12.63 15.16
C GLY A 183 16.87 12.76 14.46
N PHE A 184 16.28 13.96 14.45
CA PHE A 184 15.03 14.22 13.72
C PHE A 184 15.16 13.90 12.23
N LEU A 185 16.23 14.40 11.60
CA LEU A 185 16.50 14.17 10.18
C LEU A 185 16.72 12.68 9.89
N GLY A 186 17.44 11.96 10.75
CA GLY A 186 17.66 10.52 10.61
C GLY A 186 16.35 9.73 10.60
N GLY A 187 15.48 9.98 11.59
CA GLY A 187 14.17 9.37 11.65
C GLY A 187 13.27 9.73 10.46
N PHE A 188 13.23 11.02 10.08
CA PHE A 188 12.44 11.51 8.95
C PHE A 188 12.89 10.90 7.61
N ILE A 189 14.21 10.77 7.38
CA ILE A 189 14.77 10.23 6.14
C ILE A 189 14.55 8.72 6.07
N TRP A 190 14.93 7.97 7.11
CA TRP A 190 14.87 6.51 7.10
C TRP A 190 13.44 5.98 7.31
N GLY A 191 12.76 6.40 8.37
CA GLY A 191 11.40 5.96 8.69
C GLY A 191 10.29 6.67 7.91
N GLY A 192 10.57 7.86 7.36
CA GLY A 192 9.66 8.61 6.50
C GLY A 192 9.95 8.38 5.02
N LEU A 193 10.88 9.14 4.44
CA LEU A 193 11.12 9.19 2.99
C LEU A 193 11.46 7.82 2.39
N PHE A 194 12.52 7.18 2.87
CA PHE A 194 12.97 5.89 2.33
C PHE A 194 11.91 4.80 2.51
N ARG A 195 11.29 4.75 3.69
CA ARG A 195 10.20 3.81 3.98
C ARG A 195 9.02 3.95 3.02
N ILE A 196 8.60 5.17 2.67
CA ILE A 196 7.52 5.39 1.69
C ILE A 196 7.87 4.73 0.36
N VAL A 197 9.09 4.94 -0.14
CA VAL A 197 9.57 4.35 -1.41
C VAL A 197 9.47 2.82 -1.38
N ILE A 198 9.97 2.19 -0.32
CA ILE A 198 9.97 0.73 -0.21
C ILE A 198 8.54 0.18 -0.10
N VAL A 199 7.67 0.81 0.69
CA VAL A 199 6.26 0.39 0.84
C VAL A 199 5.49 0.55 -0.48
N HIS A 200 5.69 1.66 -1.21
CA HIS A 200 5.08 1.89 -2.52
C HIS A 200 5.47 0.80 -3.50
N HIS A 201 6.77 0.55 -3.71
CA HIS A 201 7.20 -0.47 -4.65
C HIS A 201 6.80 -1.89 -4.23
N ALA A 202 6.78 -2.20 -2.93
CA ALA A 202 6.26 -3.48 -2.45
C ALA A 202 4.78 -3.67 -2.84
N THR A 203 3.91 -2.67 -2.64
CA THR A 203 2.51 -2.75 -3.06
C THR A 203 2.38 -2.81 -4.58
N PHE A 204 3.11 -1.97 -5.31
CA PHE A 204 3.05 -1.88 -6.77
C PHE A 204 3.53 -3.16 -7.46
N LEU A 205 4.43 -3.93 -6.84
CA LEU A 205 4.82 -5.25 -7.33
C LEU A 205 3.67 -6.25 -7.33
N ILE A 206 2.65 -6.09 -6.48
CA ILE A 206 1.48 -6.98 -6.50
C ILE A 206 0.68 -6.75 -7.78
N ASN A 207 0.43 -5.49 -8.13
CA ASN A 207 -0.30 -5.15 -9.36
C ASN A 207 0.46 -5.57 -10.63
N SER A 208 1.80 -5.42 -10.63
CA SER A 208 2.61 -5.70 -11.82
C SER A 208 3.23 -7.10 -11.83
N ALA A 209 4.15 -7.38 -10.91
CA ALA A 209 4.93 -8.60 -10.89
C ALA A 209 4.07 -9.82 -10.55
N ALA A 210 3.10 -9.70 -9.65
CA ALA A 210 2.21 -10.82 -9.31
C ALA A 210 1.18 -11.12 -10.39
N HIS A 211 1.04 -10.30 -11.43
CA HIS A 211 0.29 -10.61 -12.65
C HIS A 211 1.18 -11.04 -13.83
N THR A 212 2.50 -10.95 -13.69
CA THR A 212 3.46 -11.21 -14.77
C THR A 212 4.28 -12.48 -14.53
N TRP A 213 4.80 -12.68 -13.31
CA TRP A 213 5.74 -13.75 -12.98
C TRP A 213 5.26 -14.62 -11.81
N GLY A 214 5.39 -15.93 -11.96
CA GLY A 214 4.99 -16.91 -10.96
C GLY A 214 4.19 -18.07 -11.57
N THR A 215 3.39 -18.75 -10.75
CA THR A 215 2.57 -19.90 -11.15
C THR A 215 1.09 -19.66 -10.91
N GLN A 216 0.19 -20.42 -11.56
CA GLN A 216 -1.26 -20.31 -11.38
C GLN A 216 -1.86 -21.64 -10.91
N PRO A 217 -1.57 -22.06 -9.66
CA PRO A 217 -1.95 -23.39 -9.19
C PRO A 217 -3.46 -23.55 -8.90
N TYR A 218 -4.24 -22.46 -8.83
CA TYR A 218 -5.66 -22.51 -8.45
C TYR A 218 -6.62 -22.14 -9.58
N SER A 219 -6.33 -21.06 -10.33
CA SER A 219 -7.21 -20.60 -11.41
C SER A 219 -6.41 -19.92 -12.52
N THR A 220 -6.84 -20.10 -13.77
CA THR A 220 -6.32 -19.38 -14.94
C THR A 220 -7.31 -18.36 -15.49
N ALA A 221 -8.34 -18.00 -14.71
CA ALA A 221 -9.39 -17.06 -15.14
C ALA A 221 -8.92 -15.60 -15.28
N ASN A 222 -7.80 -15.25 -14.63
CA ASN A 222 -7.11 -13.97 -14.75
C ASN A 222 -5.59 -14.18 -14.69
N THR A 223 -4.82 -13.12 -14.83
CA THR A 223 -3.36 -13.15 -14.94
C THR A 223 -2.63 -13.26 -13.60
N SER A 224 -3.34 -13.22 -12.46
CA SER A 224 -2.73 -13.31 -11.12
C SER A 224 -1.93 -14.61 -10.93
N LYS A 225 -0.78 -14.51 -10.28
CA LYS A 225 0.21 -15.58 -10.09
C LYS A 225 0.69 -15.63 -8.63
N ASP A 226 0.98 -16.84 -8.18
CA ASP A 226 1.67 -17.08 -6.93
C ASP A 226 3.20 -16.97 -7.13
N SER A 227 3.84 -16.20 -6.26
CA SER A 227 5.29 -16.04 -6.19
C SER A 227 5.77 -15.98 -4.74
N PRO A 228 6.39 -17.07 -4.22
CA PRO A 228 7.00 -17.08 -2.90
C PRO A 228 8.11 -16.03 -2.72
N LEU A 229 8.77 -15.63 -3.81
CA LEU A 229 9.78 -14.56 -3.73
C LEU A 229 9.11 -13.21 -3.51
N LEU A 230 8.03 -12.90 -4.23
CA LEU A 230 7.28 -11.66 -4.01
C LEU A 230 6.66 -11.63 -2.62
N SER A 231 6.19 -12.75 -2.10
CA SER A 231 5.54 -12.80 -0.78
C SER A 231 6.47 -12.36 0.36
N LEU A 232 7.79 -12.58 0.23
CA LEU A 232 8.81 -12.12 1.20
C LEU A 232 8.79 -10.59 1.40
N PHE A 233 8.66 -9.86 0.30
CA PHE A 233 8.70 -8.39 0.30
C PHE A 233 7.33 -7.75 0.49
N THR A 234 6.25 -8.52 0.33
CA THR A 234 4.88 -8.01 0.26
C THR A 234 4.00 -8.55 1.39
N TYR A 235 4.58 -8.93 2.52
CA TYR A 235 3.82 -9.41 3.69
C TYR A 235 2.86 -10.57 3.41
N GLY A 236 3.20 -11.43 2.45
CA GLY A 236 2.37 -12.55 2.02
C GLY A 236 1.50 -12.30 0.79
N GLU A 237 1.39 -11.06 0.33
CA GLU A 237 0.49 -10.69 -0.77
C GLU A 237 0.86 -11.34 -2.11
N GLY A 238 2.13 -11.75 -2.28
CA GLY A 238 2.62 -12.45 -3.48
C GLY A 238 2.00 -13.82 -3.77
N TYR A 239 1.19 -14.41 -2.88
CA TYR A 239 0.34 -15.58 -3.22
C TYR A 239 -0.96 -15.10 -3.89
N HIS A 240 -0.82 -14.44 -5.04
CA HIS A 240 -1.87 -13.63 -5.63
C HIS A 240 -2.88 -14.45 -6.43
N ASN A 241 -2.48 -15.60 -7.01
CA ASN A 241 -3.40 -16.51 -7.68
C ASN A 241 -4.37 -17.15 -6.68
N PHE A 242 -3.85 -17.54 -5.51
CA PHE A 242 -4.72 -17.97 -4.41
C PHE A 242 -5.71 -16.87 -4.03
N HIS A 243 -5.19 -15.65 -3.82
CA HIS A 243 -5.98 -14.52 -3.37
C HIS A 243 -7.14 -14.18 -4.34
N HIS A 244 -6.86 -14.07 -5.65
CA HIS A 244 -7.91 -13.81 -6.64
C HIS A 244 -8.94 -14.94 -6.73
N THR A 245 -8.54 -16.18 -6.46
CA THR A 245 -9.45 -17.34 -6.49
C THR A 245 -10.31 -17.42 -5.22
N PHE A 246 -9.73 -17.11 -4.05
CA PHE A 246 -10.34 -17.30 -2.73
C PHE A 246 -10.30 -16.01 -1.90
N GLN A 247 -10.71 -14.88 -2.49
CA GLN A 247 -10.61 -13.54 -1.88
C GLN A 247 -11.34 -13.37 -0.54
N ALA A 248 -12.23 -14.29 -0.17
CA ALA A 248 -12.91 -14.32 1.13
C ALA A 248 -12.07 -14.96 2.25
N ASP A 249 -10.92 -15.56 1.94
CA ASP A 249 -9.98 -16.10 2.94
C ASP A 249 -9.09 -14.98 3.48
N TYR A 250 -8.90 -14.93 4.81
CA TYR A 250 -8.02 -13.94 5.45
C TYR A 250 -6.53 -14.17 5.18
N ARG A 251 -6.19 -15.27 4.51
CA ARG A 251 -4.82 -15.67 4.15
C ARG A 251 -4.64 -15.48 2.66
N ASN A 252 -3.45 -15.04 2.26
CA ASN A 252 -3.02 -15.23 0.88
C ASN A 252 -2.12 -16.47 0.83
N GLY A 253 -1.17 -16.56 1.77
CA GLY A 253 -0.38 -17.77 1.99
C GLY A 253 -1.16 -18.80 2.80
N HIS A 254 -2.08 -19.56 2.18
CA HIS A 254 -2.97 -20.48 2.93
C HIS A 254 -2.24 -21.59 3.70
N LYS A 255 -1.11 -22.09 3.17
CA LYS A 255 -0.34 -23.18 3.81
C LYS A 255 0.41 -22.66 5.03
N TRP A 256 0.68 -23.55 5.99
CA TRP A 256 1.33 -23.16 7.24
C TRP A 256 2.74 -22.59 7.02
N HIS A 257 3.49 -23.15 6.06
CA HIS A 257 4.85 -22.73 5.70
C HIS A 257 4.90 -21.60 4.65
N HIS A 258 3.75 -21.18 4.11
CA HIS A 258 3.71 -20.00 3.24
C HIS A 258 4.01 -18.76 4.07
N TRP A 259 5.02 -18.00 3.66
CA TRP A 259 5.39 -16.73 4.28
C TRP A 259 4.26 -15.74 4.07
N ASP A 260 3.54 -15.46 5.16
CA ASP A 260 2.42 -14.51 5.19
C ASP A 260 2.37 -13.89 6.60
N PRO A 261 3.23 -12.89 6.87
CA PRO A 261 3.23 -12.14 8.12
C PRO A 261 1.87 -11.58 8.49
N THR A 262 1.08 -11.16 7.49
CA THR A 262 -0.27 -10.62 7.70
C THR A 262 -1.23 -11.67 8.26
N LYS A 263 -1.19 -12.91 7.76
CA LYS A 263 -1.93 -14.05 8.32
C LYS A 263 -1.56 -14.28 9.78
N TRP A 264 -0.27 -14.24 10.11
CA TRP A 264 0.18 -14.47 11.49
C TRP A 264 -0.19 -13.32 12.41
N TRP A 265 -0.13 -12.08 11.93
CA TRP A 265 -0.59 -10.88 12.63
C TRP A 265 -2.08 -11.01 12.99
N ILE A 266 -2.94 -11.26 12.00
CA ILE A 266 -4.38 -11.44 12.21
C ILE A 266 -4.65 -12.62 13.17
N ARG A 267 -3.96 -13.75 12.99
CA ARG A 267 -4.12 -14.92 13.86
C ARG A 267 -3.68 -14.64 15.30
N GLY A 268 -2.58 -13.91 15.49
CA GLY A 268 -2.06 -13.53 16.79
C GLY A 268 -3.07 -12.71 17.60
N PHE A 269 -3.65 -11.68 16.98
CA PHE A 269 -4.67 -10.84 17.63
C PHE A 269 -5.97 -11.59 17.96
N SER A 270 -6.28 -12.68 17.24
CA SER A 270 -7.48 -13.48 17.52
C SER A 270 -7.41 -14.20 18.87
N PHE A 271 -6.20 -14.55 19.34
CA PHE A 271 -6.02 -15.17 20.66
C PHE A 271 -6.39 -14.24 21.82
N ILE A 272 -6.34 -12.92 21.59
CA ILE A 272 -6.74 -11.90 22.56
C ILE A 272 -8.04 -11.19 22.17
N LYS A 273 -8.83 -11.77 21.25
CA LYS A 273 -10.13 -11.27 20.79
C LYS A 273 -10.11 -9.83 20.24
N VAL A 274 -8.97 -9.42 19.70
CA VAL A 274 -8.84 -8.14 19.00
C VAL A 274 -9.26 -8.27 17.54
N THR A 275 -9.10 -9.47 16.97
CA THR A 275 -9.57 -9.89 15.64
C THR A 275 -10.43 -11.16 15.70
#